data_AF-A0A8S3FET8-F1
#
_entry.id   AF-A0A8S3FET8-F1
#
_cell.length_a   1.000
_cell.length_b   1.000
_cell.length_c   1.000
_cell.angle_alpha   90.00
_cell.angle_beta   90.00
_cell.angle_gamma   90.00
#
_symmetry.space_group_name_H-M   'P 1'
#
loop_
_entity.id
_entity.type
_entity.pdbx_description
1 polymer ?
#
loop_
_entity_poly.entity_id
_entity_poly.type
_entity_poly.pdbx_seq_one_letter_code
_entity_poly.pdbx_strand_id
1 'polypeptide(L)'
;QVGYDDNGQPCYCSQNPLCNIETHYQDSTSWTIPGLSFKCFVFDSVLQSSLICWYNRHCLNEVLMKSVFIDTSNITILDDKLPSRFRSNTTIKLLLDQMMIEEWTATINYTAFYRNCHPMYCTYASYVKQNALYLIATIMGIFGGLDVILRIVCLIVVRFLFRCKTAPHGISTLFPNTPNTLT
;
A
#
# COMPACT_ATOMS: atom_id res chain seq x y z
N GLN A 1 -10.15 -40.99 -10.69
CA GLN A 1 -11.16 -40.06 -11.25
C GLN A 1 -10.52 -39.38 -12.44
N VAL A 2 -11.18 -39.41 -13.60
CA VAL A 2 -10.76 -38.66 -14.78
C VAL A 2 -11.46 -37.32 -14.72
N GLY A 3 -10.72 -36.23 -14.87
CA GLY A 3 -11.26 -34.89 -15.01
C GLY A 3 -11.00 -34.34 -16.40
N TYR A 4 -11.33 -33.07 -16.62
CA TYR A 4 -11.01 -32.32 -17.84
C TYR A 4 -10.19 -31.08 -17.49
N ASP A 5 -9.20 -30.76 -18.31
CA ASP A 5 -8.43 -29.53 -18.16
C ASP A 5 -9.23 -28.33 -18.71
N ASP A 6 -8.67 -27.12 -18.57
CA ASP A 6 -9.33 -25.90 -19.03
C ASP A 6 -9.54 -25.86 -20.57
N ASN A 7 -8.86 -26.75 -21.31
CA ASN A 7 -9.00 -26.93 -22.76
C ASN A 7 -9.99 -28.06 -23.12
N GLY A 8 -10.62 -28.70 -22.12
CA GLY A 8 -11.55 -29.81 -22.32
C GLY A 8 -10.88 -31.15 -22.63
N GLN A 9 -9.58 -31.30 -22.39
CA GLN A 9 -8.85 -32.56 -22.58
C GLN A 9 -8.91 -33.41 -21.31
N PRO A 10 -8.99 -34.75 -21.42
CA PRO A 10 -9.02 -35.62 -20.26
C PRO A 10 -7.71 -35.50 -19.48
N CYS A 11 -7.81 -35.26 -18.18
CA CYS A 11 -6.68 -35.12 -17.27
C CYS A 11 -6.83 -36.02 -16.05
N TYR A 12 -5.69 -36.34 -15.45
CA TYR A 12 -5.60 -37.13 -14.23
C TYR A 12 -5.06 -36.26 -13.10
N CYS A 13 -5.66 -36.37 -11.92
CA CYS A 13 -5.22 -35.65 -10.73
C CYS A 13 -3.79 -35.97 -10.28
N SER A 14 -3.23 -37.12 -10.71
CA SER A 14 -1.83 -37.47 -10.46
C SER A 14 -0.85 -36.69 -11.33
N GLN A 15 -1.29 -36.14 -12.46
CA GLN A 15 -0.44 -35.51 -13.46
C GLN A 15 -0.68 -34.00 -13.56
N ASN A 16 -1.91 -33.53 -13.36
CA ASN A 16 -2.26 -32.12 -13.46
C ASN A 16 -3.09 -31.68 -12.23
N PRO A 17 -2.56 -30.78 -11.39
CA PRO A 17 -3.27 -30.27 -10.21
C PRO A 17 -4.46 -29.38 -10.57
N LEU A 18 -4.46 -28.78 -11.77
CA LEU A 18 -5.50 -27.85 -12.22
C LEU A 18 -6.72 -28.53 -12.84
N CYS A 19 -6.69 -29.86 -12.93
CA CYS A 19 -7.72 -30.70 -13.53
C CYS A 19 -9.07 -30.53 -12.82
N ASN A 20 -10.13 -30.25 -13.58
CA ASN A 20 -11.50 -30.14 -13.08
C ASN A 20 -12.16 -31.52 -13.11
N ILE A 21 -12.66 -31.98 -11.98
CA ILE A 21 -13.33 -33.28 -11.87
C ILE A 21 -14.84 -33.06 -11.91
N GLU A 22 -15.54 -33.78 -12.78
CA GLU A 22 -17.01 -33.81 -12.74
C GLU A 22 -17.47 -34.80 -11.68
N THR A 23 -18.46 -34.42 -10.89
CA THR A 23 -19.09 -35.32 -9.92
C THR A 23 -20.08 -36.23 -10.65
N HIS A 24 -19.60 -37.38 -11.12
CA HIS A 24 -20.48 -38.47 -11.52
C HIS A 24 -21.07 -39.15 -10.28
N TYR A 25 -22.38 -38.96 -10.07
CA TYR A 25 -23.13 -39.79 -9.14
C TYR A 25 -23.49 -41.12 -9.83
N GLN A 26 -23.66 -42.19 -9.05
CA GLN A 26 -23.78 -43.59 -9.49
C GLN A 26 -24.99 -43.89 -10.41
N ASP A 27 -25.78 -42.88 -10.75
CA ASP A 27 -26.96 -42.90 -11.62
C ASP A 27 -26.85 -41.80 -12.71
N SER A 28 -25.90 -41.95 -13.63
CA SER A 28 -25.79 -41.34 -14.98
C SER A 28 -26.15 -39.85 -15.21
N THR A 29 -26.30 -39.03 -14.17
CA THR A 29 -26.58 -37.60 -14.26
C THR A 29 -25.43 -36.83 -13.62
N SER A 30 -24.68 -36.12 -14.46
CA SER A 30 -23.71 -35.12 -14.02
C SER A 30 -24.47 -34.02 -13.28
N TRP A 31 -24.38 -33.99 -11.96
CA TRP A 31 -24.94 -32.91 -11.17
C TRP A 31 -23.85 -31.85 -11.01
N THR A 32 -24.14 -30.62 -11.44
CA THR A 32 -23.24 -29.48 -11.27
C THR A 32 -23.93 -28.49 -10.35
N ILE A 33 -23.30 -28.16 -9.22
CA ILE A 33 -23.83 -27.09 -8.36
C ILE A 33 -23.31 -25.76 -8.89
N PRO A 34 -24.18 -24.79 -9.20
CA PRO A 34 -23.75 -23.47 -9.68
C PRO A 34 -22.85 -22.80 -8.64
N GLY A 35 -21.65 -22.43 -9.09
CA GLY A 35 -20.65 -21.78 -8.26
C GLY A 35 -19.70 -22.75 -7.56
N LEU A 36 -19.98 -24.05 -7.42
CA LEU A 36 -18.96 -24.98 -6.91
C LEU A 36 -18.10 -25.53 -8.03
N SER A 37 -16.79 -25.46 -7.80
CA SER A 37 -15.78 -26.08 -8.65
C SER A 37 -15.22 -27.30 -7.92
N PHE A 38 -15.17 -28.43 -8.61
CA PHE A 38 -14.54 -29.64 -8.11
C PHE A 38 -13.19 -29.81 -8.80
N LYS A 39 -12.12 -29.82 -8.00
CA LYS A 39 -10.74 -30.02 -8.44
C LYS A 39 -10.09 -31.13 -7.66
N CYS A 40 -8.93 -31.56 -8.15
CA CYS A 40 -8.13 -32.59 -7.51
C CYS A 40 -7.76 -32.27 -6.06
N PHE A 41 -7.58 -31.00 -5.72
CA PHE A 41 -7.36 -30.54 -4.35
C PHE A 41 -8.59 -29.82 -3.82
N VAL A 42 -8.97 -30.15 -2.57
CA VAL A 42 -10.10 -29.51 -1.88
C VAL A 42 -9.87 -28.01 -1.72
N PHE A 43 -8.64 -27.58 -1.43
CA PHE A 43 -8.31 -26.15 -1.33
C PHE A 43 -8.55 -25.41 -2.64
N ASP A 44 -8.08 -25.95 -3.77
CA ASP A 44 -8.29 -25.33 -5.07
C ASP A 44 -9.77 -25.35 -5.49
N SER A 45 -10.47 -26.43 -5.14
CA SER A 45 -11.93 -26.55 -5.32
C SER A 45 -12.66 -25.41 -4.61
N VAL A 46 -12.37 -25.22 -3.31
CA VAL A 46 -12.98 -24.18 -2.49
C VAL A 46 -12.59 -22.79 -2.99
N LEU A 47 -11.30 -22.53 -3.24
CA LEU A 47 -10.82 -21.21 -3.67
C LEU A 47 -11.42 -20.75 -5.00
N GLN A 48 -11.62 -21.66 -5.95
CA GLN A 48 -12.21 -21.34 -7.25
C GLN A 48 -13.74 -21.33 -7.24
N SER A 49 -14.35 -21.90 -6.21
CA SER A 49 -15.81 -21.85 -6.03
C SER A 49 -16.28 -20.43 -5.68
N SER A 50 -17.56 -20.14 -5.95
CA SER A 50 -18.30 -18.95 -5.59
C SER A 50 -19.50 -19.31 -4.72
N LEU A 51 -20.04 -18.32 -4.01
CA LEU A 51 -21.17 -18.50 -3.08
C LEU A 51 -22.54 -18.38 -3.75
N ILE A 52 -22.63 -18.44 -5.09
CA ILE A 52 -23.89 -18.29 -5.85
C ILE A 52 -25.00 -19.19 -5.30
N CYS A 53 -24.70 -20.46 -5.03
CA CYS A 53 -25.69 -21.43 -4.56
C CYS A 53 -26.32 -21.04 -3.20
N TRP A 54 -25.59 -20.32 -2.36
CA TRP A 54 -26.03 -19.94 -1.01
C TRP A 54 -27.10 -18.83 -1.02
N TYR A 55 -27.26 -18.11 -2.13
CA TYR A 55 -28.34 -17.14 -2.34
C TYR A 55 -29.60 -17.78 -2.93
N ASN A 56 -29.54 -19.04 -3.37
CA ASN A 56 -30.66 -19.73 -4.01
C ASN A 56 -31.17 -20.87 -3.13
N ARG A 57 -32.42 -20.77 -2.67
CA ARG A 57 -33.04 -21.78 -1.79
C ARG A 57 -33.08 -23.16 -2.43
N HIS A 58 -33.41 -23.27 -3.71
CA HIS A 58 -33.48 -24.58 -4.38
C HIS A 58 -32.09 -25.22 -4.45
N CYS A 59 -31.09 -24.45 -4.91
CA CYS A 59 -29.71 -24.92 -4.98
C CYS A 59 -29.19 -25.39 -3.61
N LEU A 60 -29.36 -24.55 -2.58
CA LEU A 60 -28.92 -24.87 -1.23
C LEU A 60 -29.60 -26.14 -0.70
N ASN A 61 -30.90 -26.31 -0.94
CA ASN A 61 -31.64 -27.49 -0.48
C ASN A 61 -31.16 -28.78 -1.18
N GLU A 62 -30.82 -28.72 -2.46
CA GLU A 62 -30.24 -29.85 -3.21
C GLU A 62 -28.88 -30.28 -2.62
N VAL A 63 -28.02 -29.31 -2.25
CA VAL A 63 -26.74 -29.60 -1.59
C VAL A 63 -26.97 -30.23 -0.22
N LEU A 64 -27.91 -29.70 0.54
CA LEU A 64 -28.24 -30.16 1.89
C LEU A 64 -28.83 -31.58 1.88
N MET A 65 -29.75 -31.89 0.97
CA MET A 65 -30.31 -33.24 0.82
C MET A 65 -29.26 -34.29 0.46
N LYS A 66 -28.22 -33.90 -0.28
CA LYS A 66 -27.11 -34.79 -0.65
C LYS A 66 -25.99 -34.85 0.40
N SER A 67 -26.03 -33.97 1.40
CA SER A 67 -25.04 -33.96 2.48
C SER A 67 -25.43 -34.94 3.58
N VAL A 68 -24.65 -36.01 3.74
CA VAL A 68 -24.91 -37.09 4.72
C VAL A 68 -24.56 -36.66 6.16
N PHE A 69 -23.85 -35.55 6.34
CA PHE A 69 -23.16 -35.21 7.59
C PHE A 69 -23.61 -33.90 8.26
N ILE A 70 -24.62 -33.20 7.73
CA ILE A 70 -25.03 -31.89 8.25
C ILE A 70 -26.45 -31.99 8.80
N ASP A 71 -26.65 -31.55 10.05
CA ASP A 71 -27.99 -31.34 10.59
C ASP A 71 -28.59 -30.11 9.90
N THR A 72 -29.54 -30.35 8.99
CA THR A 72 -30.07 -29.35 8.05
C THR A 72 -31.17 -28.49 8.65
N SER A 73 -31.45 -28.64 9.95
CA SER A 73 -32.68 -28.13 10.57
C SER A 73 -32.77 -26.60 10.68
N ASN A 74 -31.68 -25.84 10.50
CA ASN A 74 -31.68 -24.38 10.67
C ASN A 74 -30.75 -23.60 9.71
N ILE A 75 -30.60 -24.05 8.47
CA ILE A 75 -29.76 -23.32 7.48
C ILE A 75 -30.64 -22.36 6.67
N THR A 76 -30.33 -21.07 6.77
CA THR A 76 -30.97 -20.01 6.00
C THR A 76 -30.14 -19.63 4.78
N ILE A 77 -30.81 -19.22 3.70
CA ILE A 77 -30.14 -18.64 2.53
C ILE A 77 -29.53 -17.28 2.88
N LEU A 78 -28.51 -16.89 2.13
CA LEU A 78 -28.01 -15.52 2.13
C LEU A 78 -29.02 -14.62 1.39
N ASP A 79 -29.18 -13.39 1.89
CA ASP A 79 -30.09 -12.41 1.32
C ASP A 79 -29.34 -11.58 0.27
N ASP A 80 -29.83 -11.63 -0.97
CA ASP A 80 -29.29 -10.90 -2.11
C ASP A 80 -29.66 -9.42 -2.09
N LYS A 81 -30.58 -9.01 -1.22
CA LYS A 81 -31.06 -7.63 -1.06
C LYS A 81 -30.24 -6.81 -0.08
N LEU A 82 -29.44 -7.46 0.77
CA LEU A 82 -28.53 -6.72 1.64
C LEU A 82 -27.40 -6.12 0.81
N PRO A 83 -27.03 -4.84 1.05
CA PRO A 83 -25.86 -4.26 0.41
C PRO A 83 -24.62 -5.02 0.90
N SER A 84 -23.96 -5.71 -0.02
CA SER A 84 -22.66 -6.35 0.20
C SER A 84 -21.63 -5.74 -0.72
N ARG A 85 -20.40 -5.66 -0.25
CA ARG A 85 -19.24 -5.26 -1.05
C ARG A 85 -18.94 -6.31 -2.13
N PHE A 86 -19.26 -7.58 -1.86
CA PHE A 86 -19.00 -8.70 -2.75
C PHE A 86 -20.27 -9.07 -3.53
N ARG A 87 -20.10 -9.36 -4.83
CA ARG A 87 -21.20 -9.92 -5.63
C ARG A 87 -21.32 -11.41 -5.36
N SER A 88 -22.51 -11.99 -5.52
CA SER A 88 -22.73 -13.44 -5.36
C SER A 88 -21.82 -14.33 -6.22
N ASN A 89 -21.41 -13.85 -7.41
CA ASN A 89 -20.47 -14.53 -8.32
C ASN A 89 -18.98 -14.29 -8.01
N THR A 90 -18.65 -13.72 -6.86
CA THR A 90 -17.24 -13.58 -6.46
C THR A 90 -16.67 -14.92 -6.00
N THR A 91 -15.44 -15.21 -6.39
CA THR A 91 -14.75 -16.44 -5.99
C THR A 91 -14.29 -16.35 -4.54
N ILE A 92 -14.32 -17.47 -3.81
CA ILE A 92 -13.90 -17.55 -2.41
C ILE A 92 -12.44 -17.10 -2.26
N LYS A 93 -11.59 -17.35 -3.25
CA LYS A 93 -10.23 -16.78 -3.30
C LYS A 93 -10.23 -15.26 -3.16
N LEU A 94 -11.03 -14.56 -3.96
CA LEU A 94 -11.09 -13.10 -3.90
C LEU A 94 -11.65 -12.61 -2.56
N LEU A 95 -12.62 -13.33 -1.99
CA LEU A 95 -13.12 -13.03 -0.64
C LEU A 95 -11.99 -13.14 0.38
N LEU A 96 -11.23 -14.24 0.39
CA LEU A 96 -10.12 -14.47 1.32
C LEU A 96 -8.97 -13.48 1.13
N ASP A 97 -8.61 -13.14 -0.11
CA ASP A 97 -7.61 -12.10 -0.42
C ASP A 97 -8.02 -10.73 0.14
N GLN A 98 -9.33 -10.51 0.31
CA GLN A 98 -9.90 -9.31 0.91
C GLN A 98 -10.38 -9.53 2.36
N MET A 99 -9.88 -10.59 3.01
CA MET A 99 -10.17 -10.99 4.39
C MET A 99 -11.66 -11.20 4.70
N MET A 100 -12.49 -11.37 3.69
CA MET A 100 -13.95 -11.48 3.77
C MET A 100 -14.62 -10.27 4.44
N ILE A 101 -14.00 -9.09 4.38
CA ILE A 101 -14.47 -7.89 5.07
C ILE A 101 -15.49 -7.16 4.20
N GLU A 102 -16.73 -7.09 4.69
CA GLU A 102 -17.83 -6.35 4.07
C GLU A 102 -17.70 -4.84 4.32
N GLU A 103 -17.50 -4.45 5.58
CA GLU A 103 -17.36 -3.04 5.98
C GLU A 103 -16.26 -2.88 7.04
N TRP A 104 -15.49 -1.79 6.91
CA TRP A 104 -14.50 -1.40 7.91
C TRP A 104 -15.12 -0.40 8.88
N THR A 105 -15.47 -0.85 10.08
CA THR A 105 -15.84 0.07 11.18
C THR A 105 -14.57 0.66 11.78
N ALA A 106 -14.24 1.89 11.38
CA ALA A 106 -12.99 2.56 11.74
C ALA A 106 -12.94 3.12 13.18
N THR A 107 -13.66 2.52 14.13
CA THR A 107 -13.55 2.86 15.56
C THR A 107 -12.37 2.11 16.20
N ILE A 108 -11.16 2.38 15.71
CA ILE A 108 -9.94 1.79 16.24
C ILE A 108 -9.59 2.52 17.55
N ASN A 109 -9.72 1.81 18.67
CA ASN A 109 -9.20 2.29 19.94
C ASN A 109 -7.70 2.00 20.03
N TYR A 110 -6.89 2.94 19.54
CA TYR A 110 -5.43 2.83 19.56
C TYR A 110 -4.88 2.58 20.97
N THR A 111 -5.50 3.15 22.02
CA THR A 111 -5.03 2.92 23.40
C THR A 111 -5.16 1.46 23.82
N ALA A 112 -6.27 0.81 23.46
CA ALA A 112 -6.48 -0.61 23.73
C ALA A 112 -5.55 -1.49 22.87
N PHE A 113 -5.36 -1.14 21.60
CA PHE A 113 -4.47 -1.84 20.69
C PHE A 113 -3.01 -1.84 21.19
N TYR A 114 -2.47 -0.66 21.52
CA TYR A 114 -1.10 -0.56 22.04
C TYR A 114 -0.92 -1.22 23.40
N ARG A 115 -1.96 -1.19 24.25
CA ARG A 115 -1.96 -1.92 25.53
C ARG A 115 -1.91 -3.43 25.33
N ASN A 116 -2.60 -3.97 24.33
CA ASN A 116 -2.60 -5.41 24.08
C ASN A 116 -1.33 -5.88 23.36
N CYS A 117 -0.82 -5.08 22.41
CA CYS A 117 0.34 -5.47 21.61
C CYS A 117 1.68 -5.29 22.33
N HIS A 118 1.74 -4.53 23.43
CA HIS A 118 2.96 -4.30 24.24
C HIS A 118 4.23 -4.18 23.37
N PRO A 119 4.28 -3.22 22.43
CA PRO A 119 5.39 -3.15 21.48
C PRO A 119 6.71 -2.92 22.22
N MET A 120 7.76 -3.66 21.85
CA MET A 120 9.09 -3.51 22.45
C MET A 120 9.76 -2.17 22.12
N TYR A 121 9.36 -1.54 21.02
CA TYR A 121 9.93 -0.28 20.54
C TYR A 121 8.81 0.57 19.93
N CYS A 122 8.72 1.82 20.37
CA CYS A 122 7.78 2.80 19.83
C CYS A 122 8.50 3.62 18.75
N THR A 123 8.17 3.37 17.49
CA THR A 123 8.57 4.25 16.38
C THR A 123 7.44 5.22 16.09
N TYR A 124 7.64 6.50 16.37
CA TYR A 124 6.70 7.54 15.96
C TYR A 124 7.14 8.07 14.59
N ALA A 125 6.24 7.99 13.61
CA ALA A 125 6.40 8.75 12.38
C ALA A 125 5.92 10.18 12.67
N SER A 126 6.86 11.11 12.83
CA SER A 126 6.54 12.53 12.87
C SER A 126 6.17 12.98 11.46
N TYR A 127 4.91 12.83 11.09
CA TYR A 127 4.35 13.55 9.94
C TYR A 127 4.28 15.01 10.33
N VAL A 128 5.35 15.77 10.07
CA VAL A 128 5.28 17.23 10.13
C VAL A 128 4.21 17.61 9.14
N LYS A 129 3.04 18.03 9.63
CA LYS A 129 2.03 18.69 8.79
C LYS A 129 2.75 19.82 8.09
N GLN A 130 2.97 19.67 6.78
CA GLN A 130 3.64 20.67 5.97
C GLN A 130 2.75 21.91 5.94
N ASN A 131 2.94 22.79 6.92
CA ASN A 131 2.23 24.05 6.96
C ASN A 131 2.88 24.95 5.92
N ALA A 132 2.22 25.13 4.77
CA ALA A 132 2.75 25.93 3.66
C ALA A 132 3.19 27.33 4.11
N LEU A 133 2.48 27.91 5.09
CA LEU A 133 2.83 29.18 5.72
C LEU A 133 4.21 29.16 6.40
N TYR A 134 4.58 28.05 7.04
CA TYR A 134 5.88 27.90 7.70
C TYR A 134 7.03 27.89 6.68
N LEU A 135 6.83 27.22 5.53
CA LEU A 135 7.82 27.18 4.43
C LEU A 135 8.00 28.55 3.79
N ILE A 136 6.90 29.29 3.55
CA ILE A 136 6.97 30.63 2.97
C ILE A 136 7.67 31.60 3.93
N ALA A 137 7.33 31.55 5.22
CA ALA A 137 7.95 32.40 6.24
C ALA A 137 9.47 32.15 6.37
N THR A 138 9.90 30.89 6.30
CA THR A 138 11.34 30.55 6.36
C THR A 138 12.08 31.05 5.12
N ILE A 139 11.52 30.91 3.93
CA ILE A 139 12.14 31.43 2.69
C ILE A 139 12.26 32.96 2.75
N MET A 140 11.19 33.66 3.14
CA MET A 140 11.22 35.13 3.30
C MET A 140 12.24 35.57 4.35
N GLY A 141 12.33 34.85 5.47
CA GLY A 141 13.31 35.12 6.52
C GLY A 141 14.76 34.97 6.06
N ILE A 142 15.06 33.94 5.23
CA ILE A 142 16.40 33.71 4.70
C ILE A 142 16.81 34.83 3.73
N PHE A 143 15.95 35.18 2.78
CA PHE A 143 16.24 36.26 1.83
C PHE A 143 16.37 37.62 2.52
N GLY A 144 15.48 37.92 3.46
CA GLY A 144 15.53 39.16 4.22
C GLY A 144 16.76 39.25 5.13
N GLY A 145 17.09 38.17 5.83
CA GLY A 145 18.26 38.13 6.72
C GLY A 145 19.59 38.23 5.97
N LEU A 146 19.70 37.55 4.82
CA LEU A 146 20.93 37.54 4.04
C LEU A 146 21.29 38.93 3.48
N ASP A 147 20.31 39.68 2.96
CA ASP A 147 20.54 41.03 2.43
C ASP A 147 21.04 41.99 3.52
N VAL A 148 20.40 41.95 4.70
CA VAL A 148 20.76 42.82 5.83
C VAL A 148 22.17 42.52 6.33
N ILE A 149 22.51 41.24 6.52
CA ILE A 149 23.85 40.84 6.97
C ILE A 149 24.91 41.25 5.94
N LEU A 150 24.66 41.02 4.65
CA LEU A 150 25.61 41.36 3.60
C LEU A 150 25.90 42.87 3.55
N ARG A 151 24.87 43.73 3.68
CA ARG A 151 25.03 45.19 3.76
C ARG A 151 25.89 45.61 4.94
N ILE A 152 25.64 45.04 6.12
CA ILE A 152 26.42 45.34 7.34
C ILE A 152 27.88 44.94 7.14
N VAL A 153 28.14 43.75 6.61
CA VAL A 153 29.50 43.27 6.33
C VAL A 153 30.20 44.19 5.34
N CYS A 154 29.54 44.57 4.24
CA CYS A 154 30.09 45.54 3.28
C CYS A 154 30.48 46.87 3.93
N LEU A 155 29.60 47.44 4.78
CA LEU A 155 29.90 48.70 5.47
C LEU A 155 31.09 48.57 6.44
N ILE A 156 31.23 47.44 7.13
CA ILE A 156 32.36 47.16 8.02
C ILE A 156 33.66 47.06 7.22
N VAL A 157 33.66 46.29 6.13
CA VAL A 157 34.84 46.10 5.27
C VAL A 157 35.29 47.43 4.68
N VAL A 158 34.36 48.23 4.15
CA VAL A 158 34.66 49.56 3.60
C VAL A 158 35.25 50.47 4.68
N ARG A 159 34.65 50.55 5.88
CA ARG A 159 35.22 51.33 7.00
C ARG A 159 36.62 50.84 7.38
N PHE A 160 36.86 49.54 7.38
CA PHE A 160 38.15 48.98 7.70
C PHE A 160 39.22 49.36 6.66
N LEU A 161 38.89 49.26 5.37
CA LEU A 161 39.77 49.68 4.28
C LEU A 161 40.09 51.18 4.33
N PHE A 162 39.10 52.03 4.60
CA PHE A 162 39.32 53.48 4.72
C PHE A 162 40.08 53.89 5.99
N ARG A 163 39.90 53.17 7.11
CA ARG A 163 40.73 53.37 8.32
C ARG A 163 42.17 52.91 8.12
N CYS A 164 42.40 51.86 7.33
CA CYS A 164 43.76 51.41 6.99
C CYS A 164 44.48 52.41 6.07
N LYS A 165 43.73 53.21 5.28
CA LYS A 165 44.28 54.23 4.39
C LYS A 165 44.67 55.54 5.08
N THR A 166 44.27 55.75 6.34
CA THR A 166 44.58 56.94 7.15
C THR A 166 45.61 56.70 8.27
N ALA A 167 46.35 55.57 8.22
CA ALA A 167 47.65 55.50 8.88
C ALA A 167 48.69 56.24 8.01
N PRO A 168 49.27 57.37 8.46
CA PRO A 168 50.23 58.13 7.68
C PRO A 168 51.59 57.41 7.71
N HIS A 169 51.85 56.52 6.76
CA HIS A 169 53.23 56.17 6.45
C HIS A 169 53.80 57.23 5.50
N GLY A 170 54.56 58.15 6.09
CA GLY A 170 55.36 59.13 5.37
C GLY A 170 56.32 58.43 4.41
N ILE A 171 56.25 58.81 3.14
CA ILE A 171 57.26 58.47 2.14
C ILE A 171 58.09 59.74 1.94
N SER A 172 59.25 59.75 2.58
CA SER A 172 60.35 60.66 2.27
C SER A 172 61.51 59.84 1.76
N THR A 173 62.08 60.28 0.64
CA THR A 173 63.41 59.96 0.09
C THR A 173 63.60 58.59 -0.56
N LEU A 174 63.91 58.58 -1.87
CA LEU A 174 65.26 58.28 -2.36
C LEU A 174 65.32 58.45 -3.90
N PHE A 175 65.96 59.52 -4.34
CA PHE A 175 66.72 59.52 -5.60
C PHE A 175 67.89 58.55 -5.46
N PRO A 176 68.24 57.81 -6.51
CA PRO A 176 69.64 57.75 -6.90
C PRO A 176 69.78 58.22 -8.34
N ASN A 177 70.64 59.23 -8.51
CA ASN A 177 71.23 59.58 -9.79
C ASN A 177 72.14 58.46 -10.30
N THR A 178 72.42 58.56 -11.60
CA THR A 178 73.62 58.15 -12.37
C THR A 178 73.42 57.01 -13.38
N PRO A 179 74.24 56.92 -14.45
CA PRO A 179 74.53 58.00 -15.41
C PRO A 179 74.61 57.47 -16.88
N ASN A 180 74.67 58.39 -17.86
CA ASN A 180 75.28 58.24 -19.21
C ASN A 180 74.68 57.26 -20.23
N THR A 181 74.08 57.79 -21.30
CA THR A 181 74.08 57.17 -22.63
C THR A 181 74.94 58.02 -23.57
N LEU A 182 76.04 57.41 -24.04
CA LEU A 182 76.76 57.79 -25.26
C LEU A 182 75.87 57.44 -26.46
N THR A 183 75.56 58.43 -27.30
CA THR A 183 75.74 58.48 -28.77
C THR A 183 75.20 59.80 -29.27
#